data_AF-A0A843VIX2-F1
#
_entry.id   AF-A0A843VIX2-F1
#
_cell.length_a   1.000
_cell.length_b   1.000
_cell.length_c   1.000
_cell.angle_alpha   90.00
_cell.angle_beta   90.00
_cell.angle_gamma   90.00
#
_symmetry.space_group_name_H-M   'P 1'
#
loop_
_entity.id
_entity.type
_entity.pdbx_description
1 polymer ?
#
loop_
_entity_poly.entity_id
_entity_poly.type
_entity_poly.pdbx_seq_one_letter_code
_entity_poly.pdbx_strand_id
1 'polypeptide(L)'
;MHIDSRYKIFWEQRLKEQLFASGVRSKETDLDANMDLEEALSEVAFKDGIPDIKFSKVLGKIWSIALKYHFRMPPYYTLVLRSLASLEGLAITSDQDFRAFQAAYPFVVQKLLYDNSTAARKILYSGVQPFALI
;
A
#
# COMPACT_ATOMS: atom_id res chain seq x y z
N MET A 1 -16.26 21.76 -8.83
CA MET A 1 -14.97 22.48 -8.86
C MET A 1 -13.98 21.62 -9.64
N HIS A 2 -13.79 21.93 -10.93
CA HIS A 2 -13.01 21.11 -11.86
C HIS A 2 -11.55 21.61 -11.81
N ILE A 3 -10.67 20.90 -11.12
CA ILE A 3 -9.24 21.20 -11.10
C ILE A 3 -8.70 20.77 -12.47
N ASP A 4 -8.35 21.74 -13.31
CA ASP A 4 -7.81 21.52 -14.66
C ASP A 4 -6.55 20.62 -14.58
N SER A 5 -6.64 19.45 -15.21
CA SER A 5 -5.64 18.38 -15.19
C SER A 5 -4.25 18.82 -15.66
N ARG A 6 -4.14 19.94 -16.40
CA ARG A 6 -2.84 20.47 -16.86
C ARG A 6 -2.02 21.06 -15.72
N TYR A 7 -2.67 21.65 -14.71
CA TYR A 7 -1.95 22.16 -13.54
C TYR A 7 -1.41 21.03 -12.67
N LYS A 8 -2.15 19.91 -12.55
CA LYS A 8 -1.70 18.74 -11.78
C LYS A 8 -0.41 18.15 -12.35
N ILE A 9 -0.34 17.98 -13.66
CA ILE A 9 0.84 17.42 -14.35
C ILE A 9 2.03 18.38 -14.24
N PHE A 10 1.79 19.69 -14.38
CA PHE A 10 2.83 20.71 -14.25
C PHE A 10 3.45 20.74 -12.84
N TRP A 11 2.61 20.71 -11.79
CA TRP A 11 3.08 20.70 -10.41
C TRP A 11 3.83 19.41 -10.05
N GLU A 12 3.38 18.26 -10.54
CA GLU A 12 4.08 16.97 -10.33
C GLU A 12 5.44 16.92 -11.02
N GLN A 13 5.55 17.43 -12.25
CA GLN A 13 6.82 17.54 -12.98
C GLN A 13 7.82 18.42 -12.23
N ARG A 14 7.37 19.59 -11.77
CA ARG A 14 8.23 20.56 -11.09
C ARG A 14 8.68 20.11 -9.70
N LEU A 15 7.81 19.40 -8.96
CA LEU A 15 8.16 18.76 -7.70
C LEU A 15 9.23 17.68 -7.89
N LYS A 16 9.09 16.84 -8.92
CA LYS A 16 10.09 15.83 -9.24
C LYS A 16 11.45 16.47 -9.56
N GLU A 17 11.49 17.47 -10.42
CA GLU A 17 12.73 18.21 -10.73
C GLU A 17 13.40 18.84 -9.50
N GLN A 18 12.64 19.45 -8.60
CA GLN A 18 13.20 20.05 -7.38
C GLN A 18 13.75 18.99 -6.41
N LEU A 19 13.08 17.85 -6.29
CA LEU A 19 13.54 16.73 -5.48
C LEU A 19 14.81 16.10 -6.06
N PHE A 20 14.93 16.01 -7.39
CA PHE A 20 16.16 15.58 -8.07
C PHE A 20 17.31 16.58 -7.88
N ALA A 21 17.04 17.88 -8.07
CA ALA A 21 18.05 18.94 -7.94
C ALA A 21 18.56 19.11 -6.50
N SER A 22 17.75 18.78 -5.50
CA SER A 22 18.14 18.87 -4.08
C SER A 22 19.00 17.71 -3.58
N GLY A 23 19.27 16.68 -4.41
CA GLY A 23 19.97 15.47 -4.00
C GLY A 23 19.19 14.58 -3.02
N VAL A 24 17.96 14.96 -2.67
CA VAL A 24 17.04 14.20 -1.82
C VAL A 24 16.52 12.95 -2.53
N ARG A 25 16.56 12.91 -3.89
CA ARG A 25 16.03 11.79 -4.67
C ARG A 25 16.84 11.57 -5.95
N SER A 26 17.25 10.34 -6.25
CA SER A 26 17.82 9.93 -7.54
C SER A 26 16.83 8.97 -8.21
N LYS A 27 16.81 8.92 -9.55
CA LYS A 27 15.90 8.03 -10.30
C LYS A 27 16.23 6.54 -10.04
N GLU A 28 17.46 6.28 -9.64
CA GLU A 28 17.99 4.96 -9.28
C GLU A 28 17.47 4.49 -7.91
N THR A 29 17.45 5.37 -6.90
CA THR A 29 16.88 5.04 -5.58
C THR A 29 15.38 4.74 -5.61
N ASP A 30 14.63 5.30 -6.55
CA ASP A 30 13.19 5.01 -6.73
C ASP A 30 12.94 3.67 -7.41
N LEU A 31 13.84 3.24 -8.30
CA LEU A 31 13.78 1.91 -8.93
C LEU A 31 14.18 0.83 -7.93
N ASP A 32 15.27 1.07 -7.18
CA ASP A 32 15.75 0.16 -6.15
C ASP A 32 14.71 -0.01 -5.04
N ALA A 33 14.09 1.07 -4.56
CA ALA A 33 13.08 1.00 -3.51
C ALA A 33 11.80 0.27 -3.95
N ASN A 34 11.38 0.43 -5.20
CA ASN A 34 10.23 -0.31 -5.73
C ASN A 34 10.58 -1.80 -5.92
N MET A 35 11.77 -2.11 -6.44
CA MET A 35 12.22 -3.49 -6.61
C MET A 35 12.33 -4.21 -5.26
N ASP A 36 12.92 -3.57 -4.26
CA ASP A 36 13.01 -4.08 -2.89
C ASP A 36 11.64 -4.28 -2.24
N LEU A 37 10.69 -3.36 -2.52
CA LEU A 37 9.32 -3.47 -2.02
C LEU A 37 8.57 -4.61 -2.68
N GLU A 38 8.70 -4.76 -3.99
CA GLU A 38 8.13 -5.88 -4.74
C GLU A 38 8.71 -7.21 -4.27
N GLU A 39 10.03 -7.30 -4.07
CA GLU A 39 10.69 -8.49 -3.52
C GLU A 39 10.17 -8.79 -2.11
N ALA A 40 10.13 -7.80 -1.22
CA ALA A 40 9.67 -7.99 0.14
C ALA A 40 8.20 -8.45 0.19
N LEU A 41 7.35 -7.93 -0.70
CA LEU A 41 5.93 -8.27 -0.79
C LEU A 41 5.67 -9.56 -1.58
N SER A 42 6.57 -9.98 -2.47
CA SER A 42 6.47 -11.24 -3.22
C SER A 42 6.50 -12.47 -2.31
N GLU A 43 7.21 -12.38 -1.19
CA GLU A 43 7.22 -13.43 -0.15
C GLU A 43 5.92 -13.51 0.68
N VAL A 44 4.96 -12.61 0.46
CA VAL A 44 3.68 -12.66 1.16
C VAL A 44 2.85 -13.81 0.59
N ALA A 45 2.51 -14.78 1.44
CA ALA A 45 1.60 -15.85 1.05
C ALA A 45 0.19 -15.28 0.79
N PHE A 46 -0.40 -15.64 -0.34
CA PHE A 46 -1.77 -15.30 -0.69
C PHE A 46 -2.63 -16.56 -0.72
N LYS A 47 -3.86 -16.46 -0.20
CA LYS A 47 -4.90 -17.47 -0.31
C LYS A 47 -6.13 -16.82 -0.92
N ASP A 48 -6.58 -17.34 -2.07
CA ASP A 48 -7.73 -16.81 -2.83
C ASP A 48 -7.61 -15.30 -3.15
N GLY A 49 -6.38 -14.82 -3.41
CA GLY A 49 -6.10 -13.40 -3.68
C GLY A 49 -6.07 -12.51 -2.44
N ILE A 50 -6.25 -13.07 -1.24
CA ILE A 50 -6.19 -12.36 0.03
C ILE A 50 -4.85 -12.70 0.71
N PRO A 51 -4.10 -11.71 1.23
CA PRO A 51 -2.90 -11.98 2.01
C PRO A 51 -3.21 -12.89 3.21
N ASP A 52 -2.59 -14.06 3.27
CA ASP A 52 -2.66 -14.99 4.42
C ASP A 52 -1.41 -14.83 5.29
N ILE A 53 -1.27 -13.62 5.83
CA ILE A 53 -0.14 -13.21 6.64
C ILE A 53 -0.61 -12.27 7.74
N LYS A 54 0.13 -12.23 8.85
CA LYS A 54 -0.09 -11.25 9.91
C LYS A 54 0.28 -9.85 9.42
N PHE A 55 -0.59 -8.88 9.68
CA PHE A 55 -0.40 -7.46 9.36
C PHE A 55 0.91 -6.91 9.93
N SER A 56 1.26 -7.27 11.16
CA SER A 56 2.52 -6.95 11.81
C SER A 56 3.76 -7.39 11.00
N LYS A 57 3.71 -8.53 10.32
CA LYS A 57 4.80 -9.02 9.46
C LYS A 57 4.93 -8.19 8.18
N VAL A 58 3.80 -7.80 7.58
CA VAL A 58 3.79 -6.87 6.43
C VAL A 58 4.29 -5.48 6.84
N LEU A 59 3.84 -4.98 7.99
CA LEU A 59 4.27 -3.70 8.54
C LEU A 59 5.78 -3.68 8.82
N GLY A 60 6.35 -4.78 9.33
CA GLY A 60 7.78 -4.92 9.54
C GLY A 60 8.59 -4.80 8.25
N LYS A 61 8.12 -5.41 7.15
CA LYS A 61 8.75 -5.29 5.82
C LYS A 61 8.69 -3.86 5.29
N ILE A 62 7.53 -3.22 5.38
CA ILE A 62 7.36 -1.80 5.01
C ILE A 62 8.33 -0.92 5.81
N TRP A 63 8.45 -1.15 7.11
CA TRP A 63 9.33 -0.36 7.97
C TRP A 63 10.81 -0.59 7.66
N SER A 64 11.21 -1.82 7.35
CA SER A 64 12.57 -2.15 6.92
C SER A 64 12.98 -1.35 5.68
N ILE A 65 12.11 -1.31 4.67
CA ILE A 65 12.34 -0.54 3.44
C ILE A 65 12.31 0.97 3.73
N ALA A 66 11.34 1.43 4.54
CA ALA A 66 11.27 2.84 4.90
C ALA A 66 12.54 3.32 5.60
N LEU A 67 13.15 2.49 6.46
CA LEU A 67 14.43 2.77 7.09
C LEU A 67 15.59 2.71 6.09
N LYS A 68 15.65 1.69 5.22
CA LYS A 68 16.69 1.51 4.20
C LYS A 68 16.81 2.72 3.26
N TYR A 69 15.67 3.31 2.88
CA TYR A 69 15.63 4.45 1.96
C TYR A 69 15.39 5.80 2.65
N HIS A 70 15.48 5.88 3.98
CA HIS A 70 15.20 7.09 4.77
C HIS A 70 13.83 7.72 4.48
N PHE A 71 12.84 6.92 4.08
CA PHE A 71 11.49 7.37 3.79
C PHE A 71 10.79 7.79 5.08
N ARG A 72 10.44 9.07 5.18
CA ARG A 72 9.69 9.61 6.33
C ARG A 72 8.20 9.47 6.08
N MET A 73 7.56 8.51 6.74
CA MET A 73 6.09 8.39 6.71
C MET A 73 5.42 9.57 7.44
N PRO A 74 4.39 10.21 6.85
CA PRO A 74 3.66 11.27 7.54
C PRO A 74 3.03 10.76 8.86
N PRO A 75 2.94 11.59 9.91
CA PRO A 75 2.53 11.15 11.25
C PRO A 75 1.19 10.43 11.30
N TYR A 76 0.22 10.90 10.51
CA TYR A 76 -1.11 10.28 10.42
C TYR A 76 -1.06 8.82 9.97
N TYR A 77 -0.23 8.49 8.97
CA TYR A 77 -0.10 7.11 8.50
C TYR A 77 0.53 6.22 9.57
N THR A 78 1.59 6.69 10.21
CA THR A 78 2.25 5.95 11.30
C THR A 78 1.29 5.67 12.45
N LEU A 79 0.42 6.64 12.80
CA LEU A 79 -0.60 6.47 13.83
C LEU A 79 -1.62 5.39 13.45
N VAL A 80 -2.12 5.41 12.21
CA VAL A 80 -3.06 4.39 11.71
C VAL A 80 -2.41 3.00 11.73
N LEU A 81 -1.20 2.86 11.19
CA LEU A 81 -0.49 1.58 11.13
C LEU A 81 -0.20 1.02 12.52
N ARG A 82 0.22 1.88 13.46
CA ARG A 82 0.45 1.49 14.86
C ARG A 82 -0.83 1.03 15.53
N SER A 83 -1.93 1.73 15.33
CA SER A 83 -3.24 1.36 15.88
C SER A 83 -3.71 0.01 15.34
N LEU A 84 -3.56 -0.24 14.04
CA LEU A 84 -3.88 -1.53 13.41
C LEU A 84 -3.01 -2.66 13.94
N ALA A 85 -1.71 -2.45 14.10
CA ALA A 85 -0.81 -3.45 14.68
C ALA A 85 -1.17 -3.78 16.14
N SER A 86 -1.56 -2.77 16.94
CA SER A 86 -2.05 -2.98 18.31
C SER A 86 -3.36 -3.78 18.33
N LEU A 87 -4.31 -3.46 17.45
CA LEU A 87 -5.57 -4.20 17.34
C LEU A 87 -5.35 -5.64 16.88
N GLU A 88 -4.44 -5.89 15.94
CA GLU A 88 -4.05 -7.24 15.55
C GLU A 88 -3.44 -8.00 16.74
N GLY A 89 -2.56 -7.36 17.51
CA GLY A 89 -1.98 -7.95 18.71
C GLY A 89 -3.04 -8.40 19.72
N LEU A 90 -4.06 -7.58 19.94
CA LEU A 90 -5.20 -7.93 20.80
C LEU A 90 -6.04 -9.06 20.20
N ALA A 91 -6.34 -9.03 18.91
CA ALA A 91 -7.11 -10.09 18.26
C ALA A 91 -6.38 -11.45 18.33
N ILE A 92 -5.05 -11.45 18.14
CA ILE A 92 -4.22 -12.67 18.26
C ILE A 92 -4.27 -13.28 19.67
N THR A 93 -4.44 -12.47 20.71
CA THR A 93 -4.56 -13.00 22.09
C THR A 93 -5.85 -13.79 22.30
N SER A 94 -6.91 -13.49 21.53
CA SER A 94 -8.18 -14.22 21.58
C SER A 94 -8.22 -15.36 20.56
N ASP A 95 -7.64 -15.18 19.39
CA ASP A 95 -7.58 -16.15 18.29
C ASP A 95 -6.19 -16.13 17.65
N GLN A 96 -5.40 -17.18 17.87
CA GLN A 96 -4.01 -17.23 17.41
C GLN A 96 -3.87 -17.29 15.88
N ASP A 97 -4.91 -17.77 15.19
CA ASP A 97 -4.96 -17.89 13.74
C ASP A 97 -5.56 -16.65 13.07
N PHE A 98 -5.91 -15.63 13.84
CA PHE A 98 -6.47 -14.38 13.33
C PHE A 98 -5.61 -13.77 12.21
N ARG A 99 -6.27 -13.38 11.12
CA ARG A 99 -5.69 -12.70 9.95
C ARG A 99 -6.41 -11.39 9.71
N ALA A 100 -5.75 -10.28 10.02
CA ALA A 100 -6.34 -8.94 9.90
C ALA A 100 -6.80 -8.60 8.46
N PHE A 101 -6.03 -9.02 7.44
CA PHE A 101 -6.40 -8.79 6.04
C PHE A 101 -7.65 -9.56 5.63
N GLN A 102 -7.81 -10.81 6.07
CA GLN A 102 -9.01 -11.60 5.81
C GLN A 102 -10.24 -11.01 6.52
N ALA A 103 -10.08 -10.58 7.77
CA ALA A 103 -11.16 -9.95 8.54
C ALA A 103 -11.62 -8.61 7.92
N ALA A 104 -10.69 -7.84 7.35
CA ALA A 104 -10.99 -6.54 6.73
C ALA A 104 -11.53 -6.67 5.31
N TYR A 105 -11.28 -7.79 4.62
CA TYR A 105 -11.59 -7.95 3.19
C TYR A 105 -13.06 -7.64 2.83
N PRO A 106 -14.08 -8.17 3.53
CA PRO A 106 -15.47 -7.88 3.21
C PRO A 106 -15.81 -6.39 3.28
N PHE A 107 -15.24 -5.68 4.27
CA PHE A 107 -15.46 -4.25 4.45
C PHE A 107 -14.78 -3.42 3.37
N VAL A 108 -13.55 -3.79 2.98
CA VAL A 108 -12.82 -3.10 1.92
C VAL A 108 -13.52 -3.29 0.58
N VAL A 109 -13.95 -4.51 0.25
CA VAL A 109 -14.70 -4.78 -0.99
C VAL A 109 -16.02 -4.02 -1.01
N GLN A 110 -16.80 -4.07 0.07
CA GLN A 110 -18.04 -3.28 0.16
C GLN A 110 -17.76 -1.78 -0.03
N LYS A 111 -16.74 -1.24 0.63
CA LYS A 111 -16.39 0.18 0.48
C LYS A 111 -15.99 0.53 -0.95
N LEU A 112 -15.23 -0.34 -1.64
CA LEU A 112 -14.88 -0.16 -3.05
C LEU A 112 -16.11 -0.25 -3.98
N LEU A 113 -17.09 -1.08 -3.64
CA LEU A 113 -18.33 -1.22 -4.42
C LEU A 113 -19.28 -0.01 -4.22
N TYR A 114 -19.36 0.52 -3.00
CA TYR A 114 -20.20 1.68 -2.68
C TYR A 114 -19.56 3.02 -3.09
N ASP A 115 -18.25 3.14 -2.92
CA ASP A 115 -17.49 4.31 -3.35
C ASP A 115 -17.28 4.25 -4.87
N ASN A 116 -18.28 4.73 -5.62
CA ASN A 116 -18.33 4.71 -7.09
C ASN A 116 -17.30 5.64 -7.78
N SER A 117 -16.16 5.91 -7.14
CA SER A 117 -15.07 6.67 -7.73
C SER A 117 -14.40 5.89 -8.87
N THR A 118 -13.88 6.63 -9.86
CA THR A 118 -13.17 6.04 -11.01
C THR A 118 -11.96 5.20 -10.57
N ALA A 119 -11.34 5.56 -9.44
CA ALA A 119 -10.23 4.84 -8.84
C ALA A 119 -10.65 3.50 -8.23
N ALA A 120 -11.75 3.46 -7.47
CA ALA A 120 -12.27 2.23 -6.87
C ALA A 120 -12.70 1.22 -7.93
N ARG A 121 -13.37 1.67 -9.01
CA ARG A 121 -13.70 0.81 -10.16
C ARG A 121 -12.44 0.22 -10.80
N LYS A 122 -11.39 1.02 -10.99
CA LYS A 122 -10.13 0.54 -11.57
C LYS A 122 -9.50 -0.57 -10.73
N ILE A 123 -9.53 -0.45 -9.40
CA ILE A 123 -9.02 -1.47 -8.46
C ILE A 123 -9.85 -2.75 -8.52
N LEU A 124 -11.18 -2.64 -8.59
CA LEU A 124 -12.08 -3.78 -8.73
C LEU A 124 -11.84 -4.53 -10.04
N TYR A 125 -11.74 -3.83 -11.18
CA TYR A 125 -11.47 -4.46 -12.47
C TYR A 125 -10.04 -4.99 -12.60
N SER A 126 -9.05 -4.41 -11.89
CA SER A 126 -7.68 -4.93 -11.91
C SER A 126 -7.47 -6.14 -11.01
N GLY A 127 -8.24 -6.26 -9.92
CA GLY A 127 -8.20 -7.41 -9.00
C GLY A 127 -9.06 -8.59 -9.47
N VAL A 128 -10.06 -8.34 -10.32
CA VAL A 128 -10.87 -9.36 -11.02
C VAL A 128 -10.30 -9.57 -12.42
N GLN A 129 -9.04 -10.00 -12.51
CA GLN A 129 -8.61 -10.78 -13.67
C GLN A 129 -8.77 -12.26 -13.32
N PRO A 130 -9.87 -12.90 -13.73
CA PRO A 130 -9.91 -14.35 -13.72
C PRO A 130 -8.81 -14.82 -14.67
N PHE A 131 -7.98 -15.73 -14.19
CA PHE A 131 -7.14 -16.60 -15.01
C PHE A 131 -8.06 -17.45 -15.91
N ALA A 132 -8.55 -16.85 -16.99
CA ALA A 132 -9.29 -17.51 -18.05
C ALA A 132 -9.12 -16.71 -19.35
N LEU A 133 -8.47 -17.38 -20.32
CA LEU A 133 -8.17 -16.98 -21.69
C LEU A 133 -6.99 -15.99 -21.85
N ILE A 134 -5.77 -16.51 -21.75
CA ILE A 134 -4.88 -16.87 -22.87
C ILE A 134 -3.75 -17.74 -22.31
#